data_AF-A0A976L6F3-F1
#
_entry.id   AF-A0A976L6F3-F1
#
_cell.length_a   1.000
_cell.length_b   1.000
_cell.length_c   1.000
_cell.angle_alpha   90.00
_cell.angle_beta   90.00
_cell.angle_gamma   90.00
#
_symmetry.space_group_name_H-M   'P 1'
#
loop_
_entity.id
_entity.type
_entity.pdbx_description
1 polymer ?
#
loop_
_entity_poly.entity_id
_entity_poly.type
_entity_poly.pdbx_seq_one_letter_code
_entity_poly.pdbx_strand_id
1 'polypeptide(L)'
;MQENKWMSYCKNGLWILNPFLAVIAYYHEKISFNVYFQWLGKMHPMVLHFPIVLGCIMGSYLLFTKKLNKHIALVHIGSIVNAFLASIVAILGVFLSKQDAYDAPLLFWHQWGGISIAYLSWILVYLFENNGIFHNTYRFRILFALVYVFVIAFFTHKGAQLTHGAKVLSWPENKVISPITIQKVKLDSTATLYERAIGPILQQKCVSCHGPEKIKGNLLLNTPENILKGGKDGTILMAQNGKEALLFQRIHLPLTDDKHMPPDGKTPLTPQELLILTRWIEAGGNLQLKMNEIAKTDSLFIIANQYQPSISSLSQIDKGGNRNKNNGSDFPDLKQYNSNYCTANYIYNGSADIEVSFYQSKFYSHDNLQKLLPIKDQIISLSMQNMPLK
;
A
#
# COMPACT_ATOMS: atom_id res chain seq x y z
N MET A 1 -46.60 -18.49 -1.49
CA MET A 1 -46.02 -17.46 -0.61
C MET A 1 -46.19 -16.13 -1.33
N GLN A 2 -46.87 -15.16 -0.71
CA GLN A 2 -47.12 -13.85 -1.31
C GLN A 2 -45.77 -13.16 -1.51
N GLU A 3 -45.40 -12.93 -2.77
CA GLU A 3 -44.08 -12.43 -3.11
C GLU A 3 -43.93 -11.00 -2.59
N ASN A 4 -42.95 -10.77 -1.72
CA ASN A 4 -42.73 -9.48 -1.10
C ASN A 4 -42.41 -8.46 -2.21
N LYS A 5 -43.12 -7.33 -2.28
CA LYS A 5 -43.03 -6.35 -3.39
C LYS A 5 -41.58 -5.94 -3.69
N TRP A 6 -40.76 -5.80 -2.65
CA TRP A 6 -39.33 -5.53 -2.74
C TRP A 6 -38.53 -6.55 -3.54
N MET A 7 -38.86 -7.83 -3.42
CA MET A 7 -38.20 -8.91 -4.14
C MET A 7 -38.48 -8.83 -5.64
N SER A 8 -39.72 -8.51 -6.01
CA SER A 8 -40.12 -8.29 -7.40
C SER A 8 -39.36 -7.11 -8.01
N TYR A 9 -39.21 -6.00 -7.26
CA TYR A 9 -38.40 -4.87 -7.73
C TYR A 9 -36.93 -5.22 -7.94
N CYS A 10 -36.30 -5.96 -7.02
CA CYS A 10 -34.91 -6.40 -7.19
C CYS A 10 -34.75 -7.27 -8.44
N LYS A 11 -35.69 -8.20 -8.67
CA LYS A 11 -35.67 -9.07 -9.85
C LYS A 11 -35.86 -8.32 -11.16
N ASN A 12 -36.83 -7.40 -11.21
CA ASN A 12 -37.02 -6.54 -12.38
C ASN A 12 -35.79 -5.65 -12.61
N GLY A 13 -35.16 -5.19 -11.52
CA GLY A 13 -33.89 -4.47 -11.58
C GLY A 13 -32.76 -5.27 -12.22
N LEU A 14 -32.65 -6.58 -11.95
CA LEU A 14 -31.62 -7.44 -12.59
C LEU A 14 -31.75 -7.48 -14.12
N TRP A 15 -32.97 -7.49 -14.64
CA TRP A 15 -33.25 -7.47 -16.07
C TRP A 15 -32.90 -6.13 -16.74
N ILE A 16 -32.73 -5.06 -15.96
CA ILE A 16 -32.27 -3.75 -16.44
C ILE A 16 -30.76 -3.62 -16.26
N LEU A 17 -30.26 -3.95 -15.07
CA LEU A 17 -28.86 -3.74 -14.67
C LEU A 17 -27.89 -4.62 -15.45
N ASN A 18 -28.20 -5.89 -15.71
CA ASN A 18 -27.27 -6.77 -16.40
C ASN A 18 -27.09 -6.44 -17.89
N PRO A 19 -28.16 -6.19 -18.69
CA PRO A 19 -27.99 -5.68 -20.05
C PRO A 19 -27.25 -4.35 -20.08
N PHE A 20 -27.54 -3.44 -19.14
CA PHE A 20 -26.77 -2.20 -19.00
C PHE A 20 -25.29 -2.46 -18.72
N LEU A 21 -24.97 -3.39 -17.80
CA LEU A 21 -23.61 -3.83 -17.50
C LEU A 21 -22.90 -4.39 -18.75
N ALA A 22 -23.59 -5.20 -19.57
CA ALA A 22 -23.02 -5.69 -20.84
C ALA A 22 -22.68 -4.55 -21.80
N VAL A 23 -23.59 -3.58 -21.96
CA VAL A 23 -23.36 -2.43 -22.86
C VAL A 23 -22.16 -1.61 -22.39
N ILE A 24 -22.09 -1.24 -21.11
CA ILE A 24 -20.97 -0.45 -20.60
C ILE A 24 -19.64 -1.23 -20.62
N ALA A 25 -19.68 -2.54 -20.41
CA ALA A 25 -18.49 -3.40 -20.48
C ALA A 25 -17.98 -3.52 -21.93
N TYR A 26 -18.87 -3.68 -22.90
CA TYR A 26 -18.51 -3.76 -24.31
C TYR A 26 -17.92 -2.45 -24.83
N TYR A 27 -18.56 -1.32 -24.50
CA TYR A 27 -18.10 0.01 -24.93
C TYR A 27 -17.11 0.65 -23.97
N HIS A 28 -16.53 -0.10 -23.03
CA HIS A 28 -15.74 0.47 -21.94
C HIS A 28 -14.61 1.36 -22.47
N GLU A 29 -13.91 1.01 -23.56
CA GLU A 29 -12.82 1.83 -24.13
C GLU A 29 -13.30 3.19 -24.68
N LYS A 30 -14.51 3.25 -25.24
CA LYS A 30 -15.05 4.44 -25.93
C LYS A 30 -15.79 5.40 -24.99
N ILE A 31 -16.14 4.97 -23.79
CA ILE A 31 -16.92 5.77 -22.85
C ILE A 31 -15.98 6.57 -21.93
N SER A 32 -16.07 7.90 -22.01
CA SER A 32 -15.54 8.81 -21.01
C SER A 32 -16.63 9.16 -20.00
N PHE A 33 -16.39 8.90 -18.72
CA PHE A 33 -17.35 9.19 -17.66
C PHE A 33 -17.18 10.62 -17.12
N ASN A 34 -18.31 11.30 -16.90
CA ASN A 34 -18.34 12.58 -16.18
C ASN A 34 -17.87 12.40 -14.72
N VAL A 35 -17.46 13.49 -14.08
CA VAL A 35 -16.94 13.56 -12.70
C VAL A 35 -17.86 12.86 -11.70
N TYR A 36 -19.18 12.99 -11.85
CA TYR A 36 -20.15 12.31 -10.97
C TYR A 36 -20.05 10.78 -11.01
N PHE A 37 -19.88 10.20 -12.19
CA PHE A 37 -19.75 8.74 -12.34
C PHE A 37 -18.41 8.24 -11.81
N GLN A 38 -17.33 9.02 -11.98
CA GLN A 38 -16.03 8.71 -11.40
C GLN A 38 -16.08 8.74 -9.86
N TRP A 39 -16.76 9.72 -9.28
CA TRP A 39 -17.03 9.78 -7.84
C TRP A 39 -17.83 8.57 -7.37
N LEU A 40 -18.89 8.21 -8.11
CA LEU A 40 -19.70 7.03 -7.79
C LEU A 40 -18.86 5.74 -7.83
N GLY A 41 -17.94 5.63 -8.78
CA GLY A 41 -16.99 4.51 -8.86
C GLY A 41 -16.11 4.36 -7.61
N LYS A 42 -15.78 5.46 -6.90
CA LYS A 42 -15.02 5.39 -5.63
C LYS A 42 -15.76 4.63 -4.52
N MET A 43 -17.08 4.41 -4.67
CA MET A 43 -17.89 3.61 -3.74
C MET A 43 -17.72 2.08 -3.95
N HIS A 44 -17.06 1.64 -5.04
CA HIS A 44 -16.88 0.22 -5.32
C HIS A 44 -16.27 -0.57 -4.14
N PRO A 45 -15.16 -0.13 -3.50
CA PRO A 45 -14.60 -0.82 -2.32
C PRO A 45 -15.54 -0.89 -1.11
N MET A 46 -16.42 0.09 -0.95
CA MET A 46 -17.37 0.15 0.16
C MET A 46 -18.41 -0.98 0.07
N VAL A 47 -18.84 -1.32 -1.15
CA VAL A 47 -19.94 -2.28 -1.37
C VAL A 47 -19.44 -3.68 -1.76
N LEU A 48 -18.20 -3.85 -2.23
CA LEU A 48 -17.73 -5.12 -2.81
C LEU A 48 -17.77 -6.32 -1.88
N HIS A 49 -17.65 -6.12 -0.56
CA HIS A 49 -17.55 -7.23 0.40
C HIS A 49 -18.89 -7.97 0.55
N PHE A 50 -20.02 -7.27 0.39
CA PHE A 50 -21.34 -7.84 0.56
C PHE A 50 -21.66 -8.97 -0.43
N PRO A 51 -21.59 -8.78 -1.77
CA PRO A 51 -21.87 -9.85 -2.72
C PRO A 51 -20.82 -10.98 -2.66
N ILE A 52 -19.55 -10.70 -2.34
CA ILE A 52 -18.55 -11.75 -2.22
C ILE A 52 -18.90 -12.71 -1.08
N VAL A 53 -19.22 -12.17 0.10
CA VAL A 53 -19.56 -12.98 1.28
C VAL A 53 -20.87 -13.74 1.05
N LEU A 54 -21.91 -13.08 0.55
CA LEU A 54 -23.19 -13.74 0.25
C LEU A 54 -23.03 -14.84 -0.80
N GLY A 55 -22.28 -14.59 -1.87
CA GLY A 55 -21.96 -15.57 -2.90
C GLY A 55 -21.24 -16.80 -2.34
N CYS A 56 -20.23 -16.61 -1.48
CA CYS A 56 -19.53 -17.71 -0.80
C CYS A 56 -20.45 -18.52 0.11
N ILE A 57 -21.34 -17.87 0.87
CA ILE A 57 -22.32 -18.54 1.74
C ILE A 57 -23.28 -19.39 0.89
N MET A 58 -23.81 -18.83 -0.20
CA MET A 58 -24.74 -19.52 -1.10
C MET A 58 -24.07 -20.69 -1.82
N GLY A 59 -22.85 -20.49 -2.33
CA GLY A 59 -22.05 -21.55 -2.95
C GLY A 59 -21.79 -22.69 -1.96
N SER A 60 -21.35 -22.37 -0.75
CA SER A 60 -21.13 -23.36 0.32
C SER A 60 -22.41 -24.12 0.67
N TYR A 61 -23.54 -23.42 0.81
CA TYR A 61 -24.83 -24.05 1.06
C TYR A 61 -25.18 -25.09 -0.01
N LEU A 62 -25.01 -24.75 -1.30
CA LEU A 62 -25.28 -25.67 -2.42
C LEU A 62 -24.35 -26.89 -2.44
N LEU A 63 -23.10 -26.74 -1.97
CA LEU A 63 -22.16 -27.86 -1.85
C LEU A 63 -22.59 -28.85 -0.75
N PHE A 64 -23.00 -28.37 0.42
CA PHE A 64 -23.28 -29.23 1.57
C PHE A 64 -24.73 -29.75 1.65
N THR A 65 -25.67 -29.17 0.87
CA THR A 65 -27.09 -29.57 0.94
C THR A 65 -27.49 -30.59 -0.13
N LYS A 66 -27.54 -31.86 0.26
CA LYS A 66 -28.03 -32.96 -0.59
C LYS A 66 -29.50 -32.80 -0.99
N LYS A 67 -30.35 -32.36 -0.06
CA LYS A 67 -31.79 -32.14 -0.29
C LYS A 67 -32.15 -30.68 0.02
N LEU A 68 -32.92 -30.05 -0.86
CA LEU A 68 -33.43 -28.70 -0.64
C LEU A 68 -34.45 -28.76 0.51
N ASN A 69 -34.07 -28.16 1.64
CA ASN A 69 -34.87 -28.15 2.87
C ASN A 69 -35.73 -26.87 2.95
N LYS A 70 -36.43 -26.67 4.07
CA LYS A 70 -37.20 -25.45 4.40
C LYS A 70 -36.44 -24.11 4.21
N HIS A 71 -35.11 -24.15 4.16
CA HIS A 71 -34.25 -22.99 3.96
C HIS A 71 -34.12 -22.55 2.49
N ILE A 72 -34.66 -23.30 1.53
CA ILE A 72 -34.62 -22.98 0.10
C ILE A 72 -35.13 -21.57 -0.21
N ALA A 73 -36.22 -21.15 0.43
CA ALA A 73 -36.79 -19.83 0.24
C ALA A 73 -35.82 -18.72 0.68
N LEU A 74 -35.11 -18.93 1.80
CA LEU A 74 -34.13 -17.97 2.30
C LEU A 74 -32.89 -17.91 1.40
N VAL A 75 -32.43 -19.04 0.88
CA VAL A 75 -31.30 -19.11 -0.07
C VAL A 75 -31.66 -18.46 -1.40
N HIS A 76 -32.89 -18.67 -1.88
CA HIS A 76 -33.38 -18.00 -3.08
C HIS A 76 -33.43 -16.48 -2.89
N ILE A 77 -33.99 -16.00 -1.78
CA ILE A 77 -34.00 -14.58 -1.43
C ILE A 77 -32.57 -14.02 -1.37
N GLY A 78 -31.66 -14.72 -0.67
CA GLY A 78 -30.25 -14.36 -0.60
C GLY A 78 -29.60 -14.28 -1.98
N SER A 79 -29.96 -15.19 -2.90
CA SER A 79 -29.43 -15.18 -4.27
C SER A 79 -29.86 -13.99 -5.10
N ILE A 80 -31.10 -13.54 -4.95
CA ILE A 80 -31.61 -12.34 -5.62
C ILE A 80 -30.87 -11.10 -5.11
N VAL A 81 -30.75 -10.95 -3.79
CA VAL A 81 -30.04 -9.83 -3.16
C VAL A 81 -28.57 -9.82 -3.57
N ASN A 82 -27.92 -10.99 -3.55
CA ASN A 82 -26.54 -11.16 -3.97
C ASN A 82 -26.33 -10.74 -5.45
N ALA A 83 -27.17 -11.25 -6.36
CA ALA A 83 -27.08 -10.90 -7.78
C ALA A 83 -27.27 -9.41 -8.03
N PHE A 84 -28.20 -8.78 -7.29
CA PHE A 84 -28.48 -7.35 -7.42
C PHE A 84 -27.28 -6.52 -6.97
N LEU A 85 -26.72 -6.83 -5.80
CA LEU A 85 -25.52 -6.16 -5.28
C LEU A 85 -24.30 -6.41 -6.16
N ALA A 86 -24.09 -7.64 -6.64
CA ALA A 86 -22.97 -7.97 -7.53
C ALA A 86 -23.04 -7.16 -8.84
N SER A 87 -24.24 -7.01 -9.41
CA SER A 87 -24.46 -6.20 -10.62
C SER A 87 -24.12 -4.73 -10.38
N ILE A 88 -24.58 -4.15 -9.26
CA ILE A 88 -24.24 -2.77 -8.88
C ILE A 88 -22.73 -2.62 -8.69
N VAL A 89 -22.10 -3.50 -7.92
CA VAL A 89 -20.66 -3.45 -7.64
C VAL A 89 -19.84 -3.56 -8.94
N ALA A 90 -20.25 -4.41 -9.88
CA ALA A 90 -19.60 -4.51 -11.19
C ALA A 90 -19.71 -3.22 -11.99
N ILE A 91 -20.88 -2.57 -12.02
CA ILE A 91 -21.08 -1.26 -12.68
C ILE A 91 -20.17 -0.20 -12.04
N LEU A 92 -20.14 -0.11 -10.71
CA LEU A 92 -19.26 0.81 -9.98
C LEU A 92 -17.78 0.53 -10.28
N GLY A 93 -17.41 -0.73 -10.46
CA GLY A 93 -16.05 -1.14 -10.83
C GLY A 93 -15.66 -0.66 -12.23
N VAL A 94 -16.59 -0.72 -13.20
CA VAL A 94 -16.37 -0.16 -14.54
C VAL A 94 -16.15 1.35 -14.48
N PHE A 95 -16.89 2.08 -13.63
CA PHE A 95 -16.66 3.52 -13.44
C PHE A 95 -15.29 3.81 -12.80
N LEU A 96 -14.86 2.98 -11.85
CA LEU A 96 -13.56 3.11 -11.19
C LEU A 96 -12.37 2.79 -12.12
N SER A 97 -12.55 1.87 -13.07
CA SER A 97 -11.49 1.39 -13.99
C SER A 97 -10.86 2.50 -14.84
N LYS A 98 -11.56 3.62 -15.04
CA LYS A 98 -11.10 4.75 -15.86
C LYS A 98 -10.07 5.66 -15.18
N GLN A 99 -9.72 5.38 -13.93
CA GLN A 99 -8.68 6.12 -13.23
C GLN A 99 -7.30 5.53 -13.56
N ASP A 100 -6.31 6.39 -13.83
CA ASP A 100 -4.94 6.09 -14.31
C ASP A 100 -4.04 5.27 -13.34
N ALA A 101 -4.63 4.61 -12.34
CA ALA A 101 -3.94 4.15 -11.15
C ALA A 101 -3.57 2.65 -11.13
N TYR A 102 -3.95 1.87 -12.15
CA TYR A 102 -3.83 0.41 -12.13
C TYR A 102 -3.06 -0.16 -13.33
N ASP A 103 -2.44 -1.32 -13.14
CA ASP A 103 -1.76 -2.08 -14.19
C ASP A 103 -2.78 -2.67 -15.19
N ALA A 104 -2.58 -2.45 -16.49
CA ALA A 104 -3.59 -2.70 -17.52
C ALA A 104 -3.98 -4.20 -17.65
N PRO A 105 -3.04 -5.16 -17.68
CA PRO A 105 -3.40 -6.58 -17.77
C PRO A 105 -4.10 -7.07 -16.49
N LEU A 106 -3.65 -6.62 -15.31
CA LEU A 106 -4.26 -7.04 -14.04
C LEU A 106 -5.67 -6.45 -13.87
N LEU A 107 -5.85 -5.19 -14.28
CA LEU A 107 -7.16 -4.52 -14.29
C LEU A 107 -8.14 -5.23 -15.21
N PHE A 108 -7.71 -5.65 -16.40
CA PHE A 108 -8.53 -6.41 -17.35
C PHE A 108 -9.09 -7.68 -16.68
N TRP A 109 -8.23 -8.52 -16.10
CA TRP A 109 -8.66 -9.76 -15.45
C TRP A 109 -9.61 -9.50 -14.28
N HIS A 110 -9.37 -8.45 -13.48
CA HIS A 110 -10.26 -8.12 -12.37
C HIS A 110 -11.63 -7.62 -12.84
N GLN A 111 -11.66 -6.73 -13.84
CA GLN A 111 -12.90 -6.16 -14.38
C GLN A 111 -13.80 -7.25 -14.96
N TRP A 112 -13.25 -8.10 -15.84
CA TRP A 112 -14.00 -9.22 -16.43
C TRP A 112 -14.38 -10.27 -15.38
N GLY A 113 -13.55 -10.45 -14.35
CA GLY A 113 -13.88 -11.26 -13.19
C GLY A 113 -15.12 -10.79 -12.43
N GLY A 114 -15.17 -9.50 -12.09
CA GLY A 114 -16.32 -8.89 -11.42
C GLY A 114 -17.61 -9.01 -12.24
N ILE A 115 -17.53 -8.77 -13.55
CA ILE A 115 -18.65 -8.96 -14.48
C ILE A 115 -19.10 -10.43 -14.47
N SER A 116 -18.15 -11.37 -14.56
CA SER A 116 -18.46 -12.81 -14.56
C SER A 116 -19.18 -13.24 -13.27
N ILE A 117 -18.78 -12.73 -12.11
CA ILE A 117 -19.44 -13.01 -10.82
C ILE A 117 -20.88 -12.47 -10.81
N ALA A 118 -21.12 -11.28 -11.35
CA ALA A 118 -22.47 -10.70 -11.47
C ALA A 118 -23.38 -11.57 -12.35
N TYR A 119 -22.91 -11.97 -13.52
CA TYR A 119 -23.66 -12.84 -14.43
C TYR A 119 -23.89 -14.24 -13.86
N LEU A 120 -22.90 -14.87 -13.22
CA LEU A 120 -23.08 -16.15 -12.55
C LEU A 120 -24.11 -16.07 -11.41
N SER A 121 -24.10 -14.96 -10.65
CA SER A 121 -25.10 -14.72 -9.62
C SER A 121 -26.50 -14.60 -10.20
N TRP A 122 -26.64 -13.93 -11.35
CA TRP A 122 -27.93 -13.81 -12.04
C TRP A 122 -28.41 -15.14 -12.64
N ILE A 123 -27.50 -15.92 -13.23
CA ILE A 123 -27.79 -17.29 -13.70
C ILE A 123 -28.26 -18.16 -12.54
N LEU A 124 -27.66 -18.04 -11.36
CA LEU A 124 -28.11 -18.79 -10.18
C LEU A 124 -29.56 -18.48 -9.82
N VAL A 125 -29.98 -17.21 -9.86
CA VAL A 125 -31.39 -16.81 -9.68
C VAL A 125 -32.27 -17.47 -10.73
N TYR A 126 -31.88 -17.38 -12.00
CA TYR A 126 -32.63 -18.00 -13.10
C TYR A 126 -32.77 -19.53 -12.94
N LEU A 127 -31.72 -20.21 -12.49
CA LEU A 127 -31.74 -21.66 -12.23
C LEU A 127 -32.68 -22.02 -11.07
N PHE A 128 -32.73 -21.22 -10.02
CA PHE A 128 -33.68 -21.41 -8.92
C PHE A 128 -35.14 -21.18 -9.34
N GLU A 129 -35.43 -20.27 -10.27
CA GLU A 129 -36.80 -19.99 -10.68
C GLU A 129 -37.31 -20.95 -11.77
N ASN A 130 -36.48 -21.24 -12.77
CA ASN A 130 -36.95 -21.82 -14.03
C ASN A 130 -36.46 -23.25 -14.30
N ASN A 131 -35.50 -23.77 -13.51
CA ASN A 131 -34.86 -25.05 -13.82
C ASN A 131 -35.18 -26.15 -12.81
N GLY A 132 -36.16 -27.00 -13.13
CA GLY A 132 -36.51 -28.18 -12.32
C GLY A 132 -35.37 -29.20 -12.14
N ILE A 133 -34.44 -29.29 -13.10
CA ILE A 133 -33.27 -30.17 -13.01
C ILE A 133 -32.33 -29.70 -11.91
N PHE A 134 -32.17 -28.38 -11.74
CA PHE A 134 -31.36 -27.78 -10.67
C PHE A 134 -31.92 -28.11 -9.28
N HIS A 135 -33.24 -28.10 -9.12
CA HIS A 135 -33.88 -28.50 -7.87
C HIS A 135 -33.75 -29.99 -7.57
N ASN A 136 -33.86 -30.85 -8.59
CA ASN A 136 -33.89 -32.29 -8.37
C ASN A 136 -32.49 -32.95 -8.35
N THR A 137 -31.53 -32.40 -9.11
CA THR A 137 -30.23 -33.04 -9.37
C THR A 137 -29.12 -32.44 -8.50
N TYR A 138 -28.76 -33.13 -7.42
CA TYR A 138 -27.69 -32.68 -6.51
C TYR A 138 -26.33 -32.51 -7.20
N ARG A 139 -25.97 -33.40 -8.14
CA ARG A 139 -24.70 -33.31 -8.89
C ARG A 139 -24.57 -32.00 -9.68
N PHE A 140 -25.68 -31.53 -10.28
CA PHE A 140 -25.69 -30.29 -11.04
C PHE A 140 -25.48 -29.07 -10.13
N ARG A 141 -26.10 -29.06 -8.95
CA ARG A 141 -25.89 -28.00 -7.94
C ARG A 141 -24.46 -27.94 -7.44
N ILE A 142 -23.83 -29.08 -7.15
CA ILE A 142 -22.44 -29.13 -6.72
C ILE A 142 -21.52 -28.58 -7.81
N LEU A 143 -21.70 -29.03 -9.06
CA LEU A 143 -20.87 -28.59 -10.17
C LEU A 143 -20.95 -27.07 -10.33
N PHE A 144 -22.17 -26.52 -10.34
CA PHE A 144 -22.37 -25.08 -10.41
C PHE A 144 -21.70 -24.36 -9.23
N ALA A 145 -21.88 -24.86 -8.01
CA ALA A 145 -21.34 -24.24 -6.80
C ALA A 145 -19.80 -24.27 -6.76
N LEU A 146 -19.17 -25.36 -7.21
CA LEU A 146 -17.71 -25.45 -7.33
C LEU A 146 -17.17 -24.40 -8.30
N VAL A 147 -17.78 -24.29 -9.49
CA VAL A 147 -17.40 -23.27 -10.49
C VAL A 147 -17.61 -21.87 -9.92
N TYR A 148 -18.75 -21.62 -9.29
CA TYR A 148 -19.09 -20.31 -8.73
C TYR A 148 -18.13 -19.86 -7.63
N VAL A 149 -17.84 -20.74 -6.66
CA VAL A 149 -16.88 -20.44 -5.58
C VAL A 149 -15.45 -20.29 -6.13
N PHE A 150 -15.05 -21.12 -7.09
CA PHE A 150 -13.74 -20.99 -7.74
C PHE A 150 -13.58 -19.64 -8.45
N VAL A 151 -14.58 -19.21 -9.21
CA VAL A 151 -14.58 -17.91 -9.90
C VAL A 151 -14.48 -16.76 -8.89
N ILE A 152 -15.27 -16.80 -7.81
CA ILE A 152 -15.17 -15.79 -6.74
C ILE A 152 -13.74 -15.78 -6.16
N ALA A 153 -13.22 -16.92 -5.73
CA ALA A 153 -11.90 -17.00 -5.11
C ALA A 153 -10.78 -16.48 -6.03
N PHE A 154 -10.77 -16.90 -7.29
CA PHE A 154 -9.75 -16.50 -8.26
C PHE A 154 -9.76 -14.99 -8.53
N PHE A 155 -10.94 -14.40 -8.78
CA PHE A 155 -11.02 -12.98 -9.12
C PHE A 155 -10.96 -12.05 -7.91
N THR A 156 -11.40 -12.50 -6.72
CA THR A 156 -11.14 -11.79 -5.46
C THR A 156 -9.64 -11.69 -5.18
N HIS A 157 -8.86 -12.74 -5.46
CA HIS A 157 -7.40 -12.70 -5.35
C HIS A 157 -6.79 -11.64 -6.29
N LYS A 158 -7.24 -11.55 -7.55
CA LYS A 158 -6.81 -10.50 -8.49
C LYS A 158 -7.18 -9.10 -8.01
N GLY A 159 -8.35 -8.94 -7.39
CA GLY A 159 -8.75 -7.68 -6.75
C GLY A 159 -7.79 -7.27 -5.62
N ALA A 160 -7.41 -8.21 -4.75
CA ALA A 160 -6.44 -7.95 -3.68
C ALA A 160 -5.05 -7.56 -4.22
N GLN A 161 -4.63 -8.15 -5.35
CA GLN A 161 -3.36 -7.78 -6.00
C GLN A 161 -3.36 -6.33 -6.51
N LEU A 162 -4.50 -5.80 -6.95
CA LEU A 162 -4.60 -4.40 -7.41
C LEU A 162 -4.46 -3.39 -6.26
N THR A 163 -5.03 -3.69 -5.10
CA THR A 163 -5.05 -2.75 -3.97
C THR A 163 -3.79 -2.85 -3.12
N HIS A 164 -3.35 -4.07 -2.83
CA HIS A 164 -2.28 -4.34 -1.86
C HIS A 164 -0.95 -4.76 -2.50
N GLY A 165 -0.91 -5.04 -3.81
CA GLY A 165 0.31 -5.40 -4.55
C GLY A 165 0.44 -6.91 -4.84
N ALA A 166 1.41 -7.29 -5.66
CA ALA A 166 1.52 -8.66 -6.18
C ALA A 166 1.86 -9.72 -5.11
N LYS A 167 2.51 -9.32 -4.01
CA LYS A 167 3.10 -10.21 -2.98
C LYS A 167 2.30 -10.35 -1.68
N VAL A 168 1.06 -9.90 -1.68
CA VAL A 168 0.25 -9.80 -0.44
C VAL A 168 -0.03 -11.15 0.20
N LEU A 169 -0.12 -12.19 -0.63
CA LEU A 169 -0.39 -13.57 -0.21
C LEU A 169 0.80 -14.51 -0.48
N SER A 170 1.96 -13.98 -0.90
CA SER A 170 3.14 -14.84 -0.99
C SER A 170 3.52 -15.30 0.41
N TRP A 171 3.97 -16.55 0.52
CA TRP A 171 4.57 -17.03 1.75
C TRP A 171 5.65 -16.04 2.22
N PRO A 172 5.78 -15.82 3.54
CA PRO A 172 6.89 -15.03 4.06
C PRO A 172 8.18 -15.71 3.62
N GLU A 173 8.80 -15.16 2.60
CA GLU A 173 10.17 -15.51 2.29
C GLU A 173 10.97 -15.01 3.49
N ASN A 174 11.70 -15.93 4.14
CA ASN A 174 12.93 -15.55 4.82
C ASN A 174 13.90 -15.07 3.74
N LYS A 175 13.61 -13.91 3.16
CA LYS A 175 14.69 -13.03 2.81
C LYS A 175 15.39 -12.84 4.14
N VAL A 176 16.53 -13.52 4.29
CA VAL A 176 17.68 -12.84 4.82
C VAL A 176 17.71 -11.56 4.00
N ILE A 177 17.03 -10.56 4.54
CA ILE A 177 17.37 -9.19 4.28
C ILE A 177 18.84 -9.25 4.66
N SER A 178 19.73 -9.47 3.68
CA SER A 178 21.13 -9.10 3.82
C SER A 178 21.01 -7.75 4.47
N PRO A 179 21.36 -7.66 5.77
CA PRO A 179 20.85 -6.63 6.68
C PRO A 179 20.84 -5.40 5.84
N ILE A 180 19.64 -4.83 5.54
CA ILE A 180 19.47 -3.75 4.55
C ILE A 180 20.73 -3.00 4.77
N THR A 181 21.63 -3.05 3.78
CA THR A 181 22.78 -2.23 3.88
C THR A 181 22.09 -0.89 3.75
N ILE A 182 21.67 -0.35 4.90
CA ILE A 182 22.00 0.97 5.31
C ILE A 182 23.44 0.94 4.91
N GLN A 183 23.67 1.36 3.66
CA GLN A 183 24.79 2.19 3.36
C GLN A 183 24.65 3.16 4.51
N LYS A 184 25.39 2.86 5.60
CA LYS A 184 25.90 3.87 6.49
C LYS A 184 26.23 4.92 5.47
N VAL A 185 25.44 6.00 5.45
CA VAL A 185 25.75 7.14 4.61
C VAL A 185 27.11 7.50 5.14
N LYS A 186 28.12 6.93 4.50
CA LYS A 186 29.49 7.17 4.80
C LYS A 186 29.52 8.61 4.38
N LEU A 187 29.60 9.50 5.36
CA LEU A 187 29.82 10.92 5.17
C LEU A 187 31.24 11.13 4.60
N ASP A 188 31.64 10.24 3.69
CA ASP A 188 32.82 10.29 2.88
C ASP A 188 32.43 11.14 1.68
N SER A 189 33.30 12.08 1.34
CA SER A 189 33.19 13.02 0.22
C SER A 189 33.06 12.36 -1.17
N THR A 190 32.96 11.03 -1.24
CA THR A 190 32.81 10.22 -2.45
C THR A 190 31.38 9.77 -2.75
N ALA A 191 30.44 9.97 -1.83
CA ALA A 191 29.04 9.59 -2.07
C ALA A 191 28.40 10.44 -3.20
N THR A 192 27.52 9.81 -3.98
CA THR A 192 26.73 10.54 -4.99
C THR A 192 25.60 11.35 -4.33
N LEU A 193 25.16 12.42 -5.00
CA LEU A 193 23.97 13.17 -4.61
C LEU A 193 22.74 12.26 -4.53
N TYR A 194 22.68 11.25 -5.42
CA TYR A 194 21.62 10.25 -5.40
C TYR A 194 21.61 9.46 -4.10
N GLU A 195 22.73 8.84 -3.73
CA GLU A 195 22.84 8.05 -2.50
C GLU A 195 22.62 8.92 -1.25
N ARG A 196 23.09 10.17 -1.26
CA ARG A 196 23.03 11.07 -0.11
C ARG A 196 21.62 11.57 0.21
N ALA A 197 20.83 11.90 -0.82
CA ALA A 197 19.56 12.59 -0.64
C ALA A 197 18.43 12.07 -1.55
N ILE A 198 18.64 11.98 -2.87
CA ILE A 198 17.55 11.68 -3.82
C ILE A 198 16.98 10.27 -3.62
N GLY A 199 17.85 9.25 -3.54
CA GLY A 199 17.46 7.86 -3.35
C GLY A 199 16.60 7.64 -2.10
N PRO A 200 17.03 8.12 -0.90
CA PRO A 200 16.21 8.06 0.30
C PRO A 200 14.83 8.73 0.16
N ILE A 201 14.75 9.91 -0.47
CA ILE A 201 13.47 10.62 -0.70
C ILE A 201 12.55 9.77 -1.58
N LEU A 202 13.07 9.27 -2.71
CA LEU A 202 12.29 8.43 -3.64
C LEU A 202 11.83 7.14 -2.96
N GLN A 203 12.70 6.51 -2.16
CA GLN A 203 12.40 5.27 -1.44
C GLN A 203 11.25 5.47 -0.45
N GLN A 204 11.26 6.57 0.31
CA GLN A 204 10.23 6.85 1.32
C GLN A 204 8.91 7.32 0.71
N LYS A 205 8.96 8.13 -0.34
CA LYS A 205 7.78 8.87 -0.83
C LYS A 205 7.17 8.28 -2.10
N CYS A 206 7.96 7.57 -2.91
CA CYS A 206 7.57 7.22 -4.28
C CYS A 206 7.53 5.71 -4.52
N VAL A 207 8.47 4.94 -3.98
CA VAL A 207 8.62 3.49 -4.28
C VAL A 207 7.42 2.65 -3.86
N SER A 208 6.64 3.05 -2.84
CA SER A 208 5.42 2.34 -2.44
C SER A 208 4.35 2.25 -3.54
N CYS A 209 4.36 3.17 -4.51
CA CYS A 209 3.46 3.18 -5.67
C CYS A 209 4.17 2.97 -7.01
N HIS A 210 5.49 3.19 -7.06
CA HIS A 210 6.34 3.09 -8.24
C HIS A 210 7.53 2.16 -7.97
N GLY A 211 7.22 0.94 -7.51
CA GLY A 211 8.19 -0.06 -7.09
C GLY A 211 7.77 -1.47 -7.54
N PRO A 212 8.58 -2.50 -7.27
CA PRO A 212 8.31 -3.85 -7.74
C PRO A 212 7.01 -4.45 -7.18
N GLU A 213 6.50 -3.93 -6.06
CA GLU A 213 5.23 -4.39 -5.46
C GLU A 213 3.99 -3.76 -6.11
N LYS A 214 4.13 -2.53 -6.60
CA LYS A 214 3.07 -1.75 -7.23
C LYS A 214 3.68 -0.84 -8.29
N ILE A 215 3.30 -1.04 -9.56
CA ILE A 215 3.88 -0.35 -10.71
C ILE A 215 2.87 0.62 -11.32
N LYS A 216 2.57 1.73 -10.61
CA LYS A 216 1.68 2.76 -11.17
C LYS A 216 2.34 3.46 -12.35
N GLY A 217 1.56 3.74 -13.39
CA GLY A 217 2.05 4.45 -14.59
C GLY A 217 3.17 3.73 -15.34
N ASN A 218 3.32 2.40 -15.15
CA ASN A 218 4.44 1.62 -15.66
C ASN A 218 5.82 2.20 -15.28
N LEU A 219 5.90 2.91 -14.15
CA LEU A 219 7.08 3.61 -13.68
C LEU A 219 7.67 2.91 -12.44
N LEU A 220 8.98 2.69 -12.46
CA LEU A 220 9.75 2.11 -11.37
C LEU A 220 10.82 3.11 -10.91
N LEU A 221 10.91 3.38 -9.60
CA LEU A 221 11.81 4.38 -9.00
C LEU A 221 12.75 3.77 -7.96
N ASN A 222 12.81 2.44 -7.88
CA ASN A 222 13.56 1.72 -6.85
C ASN A 222 15.06 1.57 -7.16
N THR A 223 15.50 1.82 -8.40
CA THR A 223 16.93 1.83 -8.78
C THR A 223 17.23 2.96 -9.78
N PRO A 224 18.48 3.42 -9.90
CA PRO A 224 18.90 4.41 -10.90
C PRO A 224 18.53 4.04 -12.34
N GLU A 225 18.71 2.78 -12.73
CA GLU A 225 18.43 2.29 -14.08
C GLU A 225 16.94 2.39 -14.40
N ASN A 226 16.10 2.08 -13.41
CA ASN A 226 14.65 2.17 -13.55
C ASN A 226 14.17 3.62 -13.65
N ILE A 227 14.80 4.54 -12.91
CA ILE A 227 14.51 5.98 -12.99
C ILE A 227 14.80 6.51 -14.41
N LEU A 228 15.93 6.12 -15.01
CA LEU A 228 16.29 6.52 -16.37
C LEU A 228 15.40 5.89 -17.45
N LYS A 229 14.89 4.67 -17.21
CA LYS A 229 13.96 4.00 -18.14
C LYS A 229 12.64 4.76 -18.30
N GLY A 230 12.19 5.47 -17.26
CA GLY A 230 10.93 6.20 -17.27
C GLY A 230 9.70 5.31 -17.18
N GLY A 231 8.53 5.90 -17.48
CA GLY A 231 7.22 5.25 -17.37
C GLY A 231 6.43 5.23 -18.68
N LYS A 232 5.12 5.03 -18.58
CA LYS A 232 4.19 5.04 -19.73
C LYS A 232 4.24 6.34 -20.54
N ASP A 233 4.51 7.45 -19.86
CA ASP A 233 4.55 8.80 -20.43
C ASP A 233 5.98 9.20 -20.88
N GLY A 234 6.92 8.25 -20.89
CA GLY A 234 8.32 8.47 -21.25
C GLY A 234 9.23 8.79 -20.06
N THR A 235 10.35 9.44 -20.35
CA THR A 235 11.36 9.81 -19.34
C THR A 235 10.83 10.85 -18.37
N ILE A 236 11.18 10.72 -17.09
CA ILE A 236 10.71 11.62 -16.03
C ILE A 236 11.66 12.77 -15.68
N LEU A 237 12.92 12.69 -16.13
CA LEU A 237 14.01 13.63 -15.79
C LEU A 237 14.45 14.53 -16.94
N MET A 238 14.36 14.09 -18.20
CA MET A 238 14.86 14.85 -19.35
C MET A 238 13.82 15.84 -19.86
N ALA A 239 14.16 17.11 -19.77
CA ALA A 239 13.58 18.23 -20.51
C ALA A 239 14.68 19.28 -20.71
N GLN A 240 14.65 20.03 -21.83
CA GLN A 240 15.68 21.02 -22.15
C GLN A 240 15.91 22.07 -21.04
N ASN A 241 14.91 22.30 -20.17
CA ASN A 241 14.94 23.29 -19.08
C ASN A 241 14.61 22.74 -17.68
N GLY A 242 14.57 21.41 -17.46
CA GLY A 242 14.24 20.76 -16.17
C GLY A 242 12.78 20.93 -15.68
N LYS A 243 12.16 22.10 -15.90
CA LYS A 243 10.78 22.42 -15.49
C LYS A 243 9.70 21.70 -16.30
N GLU A 244 10.03 21.26 -17.51
CA GLU A 244 9.12 20.45 -18.33
C GLU A 244 9.27 18.95 -18.03
N ALA A 245 10.21 18.56 -17.17
CA ALA A 245 10.36 17.18 -16.76
C ALA A 245 9.10 16.73 -16.01
N LEU A 246 8.58 15.54 -16.34
CA LEU A 246 7.35 15.03 -15.75
C LEU A 246 7.43 14.96 -14.22
N LEU A 247 8.58 14.57 -13.66
CA LEU A 247 8.76 14.54 -12.22
C LEU A 247 8.57 15.94 -11.61
N PHE A 248 9.16 16.97 -12.22
CA PHE A 248 9.03 18.36 -11.76
C PHE A 248 7.57 18.81 -11.77
N GLN A 249 6.85 18.55 -12.85
CA GLN A 249 5.44 18.95 -12.96
C GLN A 249 4.60 18.28 -11.87
N ARG A 250 4.73 16.97 -11.70
CA ARG A 250 3.86 16.18 -10.80
C ARG A 250 4.03 16.56 -9.32
N ILE A 251 5.26 16.87 -8.89
CA ILE A 251 5.53 17.26 -7.48
C ILE A 251 5.12 18.71 -7.15
N HIS A 252 4.93 19.56 -8.17
CA HIS A 252 4.49 20.96 -8.00
C HIS A 252 2.99 21.18 -8.27
N LEU A 253 2.26 20.15 -8.70
CA LEU A 253 0.81 20.25 -8.84
C LEU A 253 0.14 20.58 -7.49
N PRO A 254 -1.04 21.20 -7.48
CA PRO A 254 -1.82 21.35 -6.25
C PRO A 254 -2.15 19.98 -5.64
N LEU A 255 -2.21 19.88 -4.31
CA LEU A 255 -2.59 18.65 -3.60
C LEU A 255 -3.97 18.10 -4.03
N THR A 256 -4.84 18.95 -4.55
CA THR A 256 -6.17 18.61 -5.05
C THR A 256 -6.18 18.03 -6.46
N ASP A 257 -5.04 18.06 -7.16
CA ASP A 257 -4.92 17.52 -8.51
C ASP A 257 -4.67 16.00 -8.45
N ASP A 258 -5.46 15.23 -9.19
CA ASP A 258 -5.34 13.76 -9.23
C ASP A 258 -3.97 13.28 -9.75
N LYS A 259 -3.23 14.14 -10.47
CA LYS A 259 -1.90 13.87 -11.00
C LYS A 259 -0.78 14.30 -10.05
N HIS A 260 -1.10 14.96 -8.92
CA HIS A 260 -0.12 15.33 -7.92
C HIS A 260 0.56 14.11 -7.32
N MET A 261 1.88 14.23 -7.10
CA MET A 261 2.68 13.17 -6.49
C MET A 261 3.49 13.73 -5.31
N PRO A 262 3.50 13.07 -4.14
CA PRO A 262 2.73 11.86 -3.79
C PRO A 262 1.21 12.09 -3.77
N PRO A 263 0.38 11.08 -4.09
CA PRO A 263 -1.07 11.25 -4.18
C PRO A 263 -1.69 11.53 -2.80
N ASP A 264 -2.90 12.08 -2.81
CA ASP A 264 -3.65 12.36 -1.58
C ASP A 264 -3.77 11.12 -0.67
N GLY A 265 -3.66 11.35 0.64
CA GLY A 265 -3.58 10.31 1.67
C GLY A 265 -2.22 9.61 1.80
N LYS A 266 -1.19 9.99 1.02
CA LYS A 266 0.21 9.58 1.23
C LYS A 266 1.01 10.69 1.88
N THR A 267 2.14 10.31 2.48
CA THR A 267 3.03 11.27 3.14
C THR A 267 3.57 12.27 2.11
N PRO A 268 3.24 13.57 2.22
CA PRO A 268 3.69 14.56 1.25
C PRO A 268 5.19 14.78 1.35
N LEU A 269 5.76 15.42 0.33
CA LEU A 269 7.13 15.92 0.36
C LEU A 269 7.21 17.07 1.36
N THR A 270 8.23 17.07 2.21
CA THR A 270 8.55 18.25 3.01
C THR A 270 9.09 19.37 2.11
N PRO A 271 9.03 20.65 2.53
CA PRO A 271 9.59 21.75 1.75
C PRO A 271 11.06 21.54 1.37
N GLN A 272 11.86 20.94 2.26
CA GLN A 272 13.25 20.61 1.99
C GLN A 272 13.39 19.49 0.95
N GLU A 273 12.60 18.42 1.05
CA GLU A 273 12.61 17.32 0.07
C GLU A 273 12.18 17.78 -1.32
N LEU A 274 11.12 18.60 -1.38
CA LEU A 274 10.66 19.23 -2.62
C LEU A 274 11.78 20.07 -3.24
N LEU A 275 12.42 20.93 -2.45
CA LEU A 275 13.51 21.79 -2.93
C LEU A 275 14.71 20.99 -3.44
N ILE A 276 15.10 19.92 -2.74
CA ILE A 276 16.17 19.01 -3.17
C ILE A 276 15.86 18.40 -4.53
N LEU A 277 14.65 17.84 -4.70
CA LEU A 277 14.22 17.22 -5.96
C LEU A 277 14.15 18.27 -7.08
N THR A 278 13.58 19.44 -6.82
CA THR A 278 13.47 20.55 -7.77
C THR A 278 14.85 20.95 -8.30
N ARG A 279 15.80 21.22 -7.40
CA ARG A 279 17.16 21.65 -7.80
C ARG A 279 17.93 20.56 -8.52
N TRP A 280 17.77 19.31 -8.10
CA TRP A 280 18.38 18.18 -8.78
C TRP A 280 17.86 18.02 -10.23
N ILE A 281 16.55 18.17 -10.44
CA ILE A 281 15.94 18.09 -11.79
C ILE A 281 16.37 19.29 -12.65
N GLU A 282 16.41 20.50 -12.09
CA GLU A 282 16.90 21.70 -12.79
C GLU A 282 18.38 21.57 -13.19
N ALA A 283 19.19 20.87 -12.38
CA ALA A 283 20.58 20.53 -12.70
C ALA A 283 20.73 19.36 -13.69
N GLY A 284 19.64 18.93 -14.35
CA GLY A 284 19.64 17.88 -15.37
C GLY A 284 19.43 16.46 -14.83
N GLY A 285 19.09 16.29 -13.55
CA GLY A 285 18.70 15.00 -12.99
C GLY A 285 19.82 13.94 -12.98
N ASN A 286 21.08 14.36 -12.91
CA ASN A 286 22.22 13.44 -12.97
C ASN A 286 22.26 12.54 -11.71
N LEU A 287 22.14 11.22 -11.92
CA LEU A 287 22.16 10.22 -10.84
C LEU A 287 23.59 9.86 -10.38
N GLN A 288 24.61 10.18 -11.18
CA GLN A 288 26.01 9.83 -10.92
C GLN A 288 26.83 11.02 -10.39
N LEU A 289 26.20 12.19 -10.22
CA LEU A 289 26.86 13.41 -9.74
C LEU A 289 27.39 13.19 -8.32
N LYS A 290 28.71 13.35 -8.13
CA LYS A 290 29.33 13.19 -6.82
C LYS A 290 29.22 14.45 -6.00
N MET A 291 29.09 14.29 -4.68
CA MET A 291 28.97 15.44 -3.77
C MET A 291 30.21 16.36 -3.79
N ASN A 292 31.39 15.86 -4.15
CA ASN A 292 32.62 16.65 -4.27
C ASN A 292 32.75 17.42 -5.60
N GLU A 293 31.97 17.05 -6.62
CA GLU A 293 31.93 17.73 -7.92
C GLU A 293 31.01 18.97 -7.87
N ILE A 294 30.17 19.07 -6.84
CA ILE A 294 29.29 20.21 -6.60
C ILE A 294 30.05 21.26 -5.77
N ALA A 295 29.98 22.53 -6.18
CA ALA A 295 30.55 23.63 -5.42
C ALA A 295 29.94 23.68 -4.01
N LYS A 296 30.77 23.81 -2.96
CA LYS A 296 30.29 23.86 -1.57
C LYS A 296 29.37 25.05 -1.27
N THR A 297 29.46 26.10 -2.10
CA THR A 297 28.59 27.29 -2.06
C THR A 297 27.27 27.08 -2.81
N ASP A 298 27.12 25.99 -3.56
CA ASP A 298 25.88 25.69 -4.25
C ASP A 298 24.78 25.35 -3.23
N SER A 299 23.63 25.99 -3.43
CA SER A 299 22.37 25.66 -2.76
C SER A 299 22.08 24.16 -2.73
N LEU A 300 22.31 23.41 -3.82
CA LEU A 300 22.01 21.97 -3.90
C LEU A 300 22.91 21.16 -2.96
N PHE A 301 24.19 21.52 -2.86
CA PHE A 301 25.12 20.88 -1.94
C PHE A 301 24.70 21.10 -0.49
N ILE A 302 24.35 22.35 -0.13
CA ILE A 302 23.98 22.74 1.23
C ILE A 302 22.73 21.97 1.68
N ILE A 303 21.66 22.00 0.89
CA ILE A 303 20.38 21.38 1.26
C ILE A 303 20.46 19.85 1.30
N ALA A 304 21.22 19.23 0.39
CA ALA A 304 21.40 17.79 0.35
C ALA A 304 22.31 17.29 1.48
N ASN A 305 23.35 18.06 1.84
CA ASN A 305 24.23 17.71 2.95
C ASN A 305 23.53 17.83 4.31
N GLN A 306 22.60 18.76 4.45
CA GLN A 306 21.77 18.93 5.65
C GLN A 306 20.62 17.91 5.74
N TYR A 307 20.29 17.22 4.65
CA TYR A 307 19.21 16.25 4.64
C TYR A 307 19.54 15.02 5.47
N GLN A 308 18.64 14.70 6.41
CA GLN A 308 18.66 13.47 7.19
C GLN A 308 17.34 12.74 6.93
N PRO A 309 17.37 11.53 6.36
CA PRO A 309 16.16 10.75 6.18
C PRO A 309 15.58 10.40 7.55
N SER A 310 14.27 10.59 7.72
CA SER A 310 13.60 10.22 8.96
C SER A 310 13.67 8.70 9.19
N ILE A 311 14.48 8.27 10.16
CA ILE A 311 14.73 6.85 10.51
C ILE A 311 13.44 6.14 10.97
N SER A 312 12.42 6.90 11.38
CA SER A 312 11.15 6.40 11.91
C SER A 312 10.28 5.61 10.90
N SER A 313 10.59 5.64 9.60
CA SER A 313 9.86 4.87 8.58
C SER A 313 10.46 3.50 8.26
N LEU A 314 11.67 3.20 8.75
CA LEU A 314 12.34 1.89 8.54
C LEU A 314 12.29 0.98 9.77
N SER A 315 11.88 1.48 10.94
CA SER A 315 11.90 0.75 12.21
C SER A 315 10.52 0.33 12.73
N GLN A 316 9.44 0.43 11.95
CA GLN A 316 8.10 0.00 12.38
C GLN A 316 7.69 -1.42 11.95
N ILE A 317 8.59 -2.21 11.37
CA ILE A 317 8.39 -3.64 11.17
C ILE A 317 9.22 -4.40 12.20
N ASP A 318 8.98 -4.16 13.50
CA ASP A 318 9.51 -5.00 14.58
C ASP A 318 8.62 -4.88 15.82
N LYS A 319 7.39 -5.38 15.69
CA LYS A 319 6.60 -5.87 16.82
C LYS A 319 6.26 -7.34 16.57
N GLY A 320 7.30 -8.16 16.57
CA GLY A 320 7.18 -9.61 16.43
C GLY A 320 8.53 -10.25 16.72
N GLY A 321 8.69 -10.75 17.95
CA GLY A 321 9.95 -11.20 18.53
C GLY A 321 10.88 -12.02 17.63
N ASN A 322 12.19 -11.79 17.74
CA ASN A 322 13.04 -12.69 18.52
C ASN A 322 14.37 -12.00 18.84
N ARG A 323 14.83 -12.17 20.07
CA ARG A 323 16.19 -11.80 20.48
C ARG A 323 17.16 -12.64 19.67
N ASN A 324 18.17 -12.02 19.06
CA ASN A 324 19.42 -12.73 18.90
C ASN A 324 20.62 -11.88 19.30
N LYS A 325 21.41 -12.50 20.17
CA LYS A 325 22.64 -12.01 20.79
C LYS A 325 23.70 -11.79 19.72
N ASN A 326 24.39 -10.67 19.89
CA ASN A 326 25.81 -10.41 19.70
C ASN A 326 26.43 -10.69 18.32
N ASN A 327 27.14 -9.68 17.80
CA ASN A 327 28.54 -9.85 17.39
C ASN A 327 29.25 -8.48 17.38
N GLY A 328 30.30 -8.38 18.21
CA GLY A 328 31.49 -7.57 17.96
C GLY A 328 31.38 -6.06 18.16
N SER A 329 31.52 -5.60 19.41
CA SER A 329 32.14 -4.30 19.68
C SER A 329 32.64 -4.26 21.12
N ASP A 330 33.86 -3.76 21.36
CA ASP A 330 34.53 -3.55 22.66
C ASP A 330 33.83 -2.50 23.56
N PHE A 331 32.51 -2.40 23.46
CA PHE A 331 31.68 -1.42 24.13
C PHE A 331 30.80 -2.12 25.17
N PRO A 332 30.78 -1.66 26.44
CA PRO A 332 29.96 -2.27 27.48
C PRO A 332 28.47 -2.26 27.10
N ASP A 333 27.75 -3.36 27.33
CA ASP A 333 26.32 -3.41 27.03
C ASP A 333 25.55 -2.42 27.91
N LEU A 334 25.14 -1.29 27.31
CA LEU A 334 24.45 -0.21 28.02
C LEU A 334 23.02 -0.56 28.42
N LYS A 335 22.46 -1.66 27.91
CA LYS A 335 21.07 -2.07 28.20
C LYS A 335 20.85 -2.36 29.68
N GLN A 336 21.89 -2.75 30.42
CA GLN A 336 21.79 -2.99 31.86
C GLN A 336 21.54 -1.71 32.68
N TYR A 337 21.87 -0.55 32.12
CA TYR A 337 21.67 0.76 32.75
C TYR A 337 20.36 1.43 32.30
N ASN A 338 19.68 0.87 31.28
CA ASN A 338 18.41 1.37 30.78
C ASN A 338 17.24 0.89 31.64
N SER A 339 16.42 1.85 32.08
CA SER A 339 15.16 1.61 32.78
C SER A 339 14.07 2.53 32.21
N ASN A 340 12.84 2.39 32.70
CA ASN A 340 11.72 3.26 32.28
C ASN A 340 11.96 4.76 32.58
N TYR A 341 12.96 5.08 33.40
CA TYR A 341 13.23 6.44 33.91
C TYR A 341 14.69 6.87 33.74
N CYS A 342 15.53 6.03 33.12
CA CYS A 342 16.93 6.30 32.83
C CYS A 342 17.30 5.67 31.49
N THR A 343 17.82 6.47 30.57
CA THR A 343 18.36 5.98 29.30
C THR A 343 19.83 6.34 29.19
N ALA A 344 20.68 5.32 29.15
CA ALA A 344 22.09 5.37 28.80
C ALA A 344 22.26 4.85 27.37
N ASN A 345 22.63 5.75 26.46
CA ASN A 345 22.87 5.43 25.06
C ASN A 345 24.22 6.00 24.61
N TYR A 346 24.85 5.35 23.65
CA TYR A 346 25.97 5.94 22.92
C TYR A 346 25.46 7.14 22.11
N ILE A 347 26.25 8.22 22.08
CA ILE A 347 25.91 9.41 21.28
C ILE A 347 25.74 9.04 19.80
N TYR A 348 26.53 8.06 19.32
CA TYR A 348 26.38 7.46 18.01
C TYR A 348 26.86 6.00 18.00
N ASN A 349 26.38 5.18 17.06
CA ASN A 349 26.78 3.77 16.96
C ASN A 349 28.29 3.63 16.63
N GLY A 350 29.08 3.26 17.65
CA GLY A 350 30.54 3.15 17.61
C GLY A 350 31.30 4.22 18.40
N SER A 351 30.61 5.13 19.11
CA SER A 351 31.25 6.05 20.06
C SER A 351 31.60 5.33 21.35
N ALA A 352 32.75 5.65 21.95
CA ALA A 352 33.02 5.29 23.35
C ALA A 352 32.23 6.19 24.33
N ASP A 353 31.65 7.27 23.81
CA ASP A 353 31.00 8.33 24.58
C ASP A 353 29.52 8.02 24.82
N ILE A 354 29.12 8.09 26.10
CA ILE A 354 27.79 7.76 26.60
C ILE A 354 27.07 9.03 27.01
N GLU A 355 25.81 9.14 26.60
CA GLU A 355 24.86 10.10 27.12
C GLU A 355 23.86 9.39 28.04
N VAL A 356 23.67 9.94 29.24
CA VAL A 356 22.70 9.45 30.21
C VAL A 356 21.65 10.52 30.47
N SER A 357 20.38 10.15 30.29
CA SER A 357 19.25 11.02 30.58
C SER A 357 18.31 10.39 31.58
N PHE A 358 18.00 11.14 32.64
CA PHE A 358 16.98 10.77 33.62
C PHE A 358 15.65 11.46 33.33
N TYR A 359 14.56 10.73 33.50
CA TYR A 359 13.20 11.22 33.28
C TYR A 359 12.31 10.90 34.48
N GLN A 360 11.34 11.76 34.76
CA GLN A 360 10.34 11.59 35.81
C GLN A 360 10.92 11.60 37.25
N SER A 361 11.03 12.80 37.82
CA SER A 361 11.57 13.08 39.16
C SER A 361 10.95 12.27 40.31
N LYS A 362 9.71 11.79 40.16
CA LYS A 362 9.00 10.98 41.17
C LYS A 362 9.56 9.57 41.36
N PHE A 363 10.26 9.03 40.36
CA PHE A 363 10.83 7.68 40.37
C PHE A 363 12.36 7.68 40.46
N TYR A 364 12.95 8.87 40.69
CA TYR A 364 14.37 9.02 40.93
C TYR A 364 14.74 8.48 42.32
N SER A 365 15.79 7.66 42.37
CA SER A 365 16.41 7.15 43.61
C SER A 365 17.92 7.28 43.47
N HIS A 366 18.60 7.58 44.57
CA HIS A 366 20.06 7.74 44.61
C HIS A 366 20.79 6.45 44.17
N ASP A 367 20.19 5.29 44.40
CA ASP A 367 20.70 3.98 43.95
C ASP A 367 20.83 3.88 42.43
N ASN A 368 20.00 4.60 41.67
CA ASN A 368 20.08 4.59 40.21
C ASN A 368 21.27 5.40 39.69
N LEU A 369 21.73 6.40 40.45
CA LEU A 369 22.94 7.14 40.13
C LEU A 369 24.20 6.30 40.45
N GLN A 370 24.17 5.56 41.56
CA GLN A 370 25.29 4.66 41.95
C GLN A 370 25.53 3.55 40.93
N LYS A 371 24.49 3.06 40.25
CA LYS A 371 24.61 2.07 39.17
C LYS A 371 25.44 2.56 37.98
N LEU A 372 25.60 3.88 37.81
CA LEU A 372 26.37 4.48 36.71
C LEU A 372 27.85 4.71 37.05
N LEU A 373 28.27 4.47 38.30
CA LEU A 373 29.67 4.59 38.72
C LEU A 373 30.66 3.78 37.87
N PRO A 374 30.35 2.57 37.37
CA PRO A 374 31.28 1.80 36.54
C PRO A 374 31.55 2.41 35.17
N ILE A 375 30.65 3.27 34.66
CA ILE A 375 30.74 3.89 33.33
C ILE A 375 30.98 5.41 33.41
N LYS A 376 31.26 5.95 34.61
CA LYS A 376 31.38 7.39 34.86
C LYS A 376 32.38 8.10 33.93
N ASP A 377 33.48 7.43 33.58
CA ASP A 377 34.57 8.01 32.78
C ASP A 377 34.21 8.08 31.29
N GLN A 378 33.13 7.41 30.87
CA GLN A 378 32.60 7.40 29.50
C GLN A 378 31.37 8.31 29.35
N ILE A 379 30.83 8.86 30.44
CA ILE A 379 29.64 9.73 30.39
C ILE A 379 30.07 11.17 30.09
N ILE A 380 29.71 11.67 28.90
CA ILE A 380 30.02 13.05 28.48
C ILE A 380 28.84 14.00 28.74
N SER A 381 27.62 13.48 28.64
CA SER A 381 26.39 14.24 28.85
C SER A 381 25.54 13.52 29.89
N LEU A 382 25.24 14.21 31.00
CA LEU A 382 24.33 13.75 32.04
C LEU A 382 23.17 14.74 32.18
N SER A 383 22.01 14.40 31.63
CA SER A 383 20.81 15.22 31.72
C SER A 383 19.98 14.81 32.93
N MET A 384 19.89 15.70 33.91
CA MET A 384 19.20 15.52 35.19
C MET A 384 18.12 16.61 35.40
N GLN A 385 17.41 16.96 34.33
CA GLN A 385 16.47 18.07 34.35
C GLN A 385 15.31 17.79 35.33
N ASN A 386 15.10 18.71 36.28
CA ASN A 386 14.07 18.64 37.32
C ASN A 386 14.16 17.44 38.30
N MET A 387 15.33 16.81 38.46
CA MET A 387 15.54 15.75 39.45
C MET A 387 15.70 16.33 40.88
N PRO A 388 15.22 15.64 41.93
CA PRO A 388 15.45 16.06 43.31
C PRO A 388 16.90 15.75 43.70
N LEU A 389 17.80 16.65 43.32
CA LEU A 389 19.22 16.63 43.70
C LEU A 389 19.34 17.18 45.13
N LYS A 390 19.16 16.33 46.12
CA LYS A 390 19.50 16.62 47.52
C LYS A 390 20.46 15.57 48.05
#